data_AF-A0A0K2ZZR2-F1
#
_entry.id   AF-A0A0K2ZZR2-F1
#
_cell.length_a   1.000
_cell.length_b   1.000
_cell.length_c   1.000
_cell.angle_alpha   90.00
_cell.angle_beta   90.00
_cell.angle_gamma   90.00
#
_symmetry.space_group_name_H-M   'P 1'
#
loop_
_entity.id
_entity.type
_entity.pdbx_description
1 polymer ?
#
loop_
_entity_poly.entity_id
_entity_poly.type
_entity_poly.pdbx_seq_one_letter_code
_entity_poly.pdbx_strand_id
1 'polypeptide(L)'
;MAPRVMPMTLGRGSSAYSARLIIIRNMTIGLLPGGEDADSISLEGNSSGEPSNIWVDHNTLFALLTKCAGAGDASFDGGIDMKKGAHHVTVSYNHVHDYQKVALNGYSDNDTKNAAARTTYHHNRFENVESRLLLQRRGLSHIYNNYFNNVLTSGINVRMGAVALIEANYFENAKNPVTSRDSSEIGDWDLINNYVGSGITWSVPDSTSKPYANASTWISSKTFPQPLGYMYTAIQAAQVKAKVIATAGAGTNLAE
;
A
#
# COMPACT_ATOMS: atom_id res chain seq x y z
N MET A 1 2.48 -21.52 -21.91
CA MET A 1 1.66 -20.29 -21.97
C MET A 1 1.44 -19.84 -20.54
N ALA A 2 2.02 -18.70 -20.14
CA ALA A 2 1.66 -18.11 -18.85
C ALA A 2 0.19 -17.63 -18.93
N PRO A 3 -0.67 -17.88 -17.94
CA PRO A 3 -2.03 -17.36 -17.94
C PRO A 3 -1.95 -15.83 -17.96
N ARG A 4 -2.48 -15.20 -19.01
CA ARG A 4 -2.70 -13.75 -19.04
C ARG A 4 -3.91 -13.45 -18.16
N VAL A 5 -3.68 -12.86 -16.99
CA VAL A 5 -4.76 -12.26 -16.19
C VAL A 5 -4.88 -10.79 -16.61
N MET A 6 -6.07 -10.36 -16.98
CA MET A 6 -6.35 -8.98 -17.39
C MET A 6 -6.34 -8.04 -16.17
N PRO A 7 -6.00 -6.75 -16.33
CA PRO A 7 -6.13 -5.75 -15.27
C PRO A 7 -7.57 -5.68 -14.75
N MET A 8 -7.73 -5.43 -13.45
CA MET A 8 -9.05 -5.29 -12.82
C MET A 8 -9.25 -3.87 -12.30
N THR A 9 -10.13 -3.12 -12.98
CA THR A 9 -10.57 -1.79 -12.54
C THR A 9 -12.02 -1.85 -12.08
N LEU A 10 -12.27 -1.40 -10.85
CA LEU A 10 -13.61 -1.23 -10.31
C LEU A 10 -13.94 0.27 -10.26
N GLY A 11 -14.98 0.69 -10.99
CA GLY A 11 -15.50 2.06 -10.95
C GLY A 11 -15.15 2.98 -12.13
N ARG A 12 -14.61 2.48 -13.26
CA ARG A 12 -14.47 3.28 -14.50
C ARG A 12 -15.77 3.25 -15.32
N GLY A 13 -16.48 4.38 -15.45
CA GLY A 13 -17.68 4.53 -16.31
C GLY A 13 -18.86 5.27 -15.64
N SER A 14 -19.73 5.88 -16.45
CA SER A 14 -20.88 6.70 -15.99
C SER A 14 -22.06 5.88 -15.41
N SER A 15 -22.01 4.55 -15.50
CA SER A 15 -23.09 3.64 -15.11
C SER A 15 -22.74 2.65 -14.00
N ALA A 16 -21.59 2.81 -13.32
CA ALA A 16 -21.24 1.99 -12.17
C ALA A 16 -22.03 2.43 -10.92
N TYR A 17 -23.08 1.70 -10.58
CA TYR A 17 -23.60 1.67 -9.21
C TYR A 17 -22.41 1.43 -8.25
N SER A 18 -22.29 2.21 -7.17
CA SER A 18 -21.22 2.10 -6.15
C SER A 18 -20.88 0.63 -5.90
N ALA A 19 -19.68 0.22 -6.34
CA ALA A 19 -19.25 -1.16 -6.31
C ALA A 19 -18.96 -1.56 -4.85
N ARG A 20 -19.68 -2.56 -4.31
CA ARG A 20 -19.58 -2.97 -2.91
C ARG A 20 -19.51 -4.48 -2.76
N LEU A 21 -18.93 -4.95 -1.66
CA LEU A 21 -18.83 -6.37 -1.30
C LEU A 21 -18.07 -7.18 -2.37
N ILE A 22 -16.88 -6.69 -2.73
CA ILE A 22 -16.06 -7.31 -3.76
C ILE A 22 -14.86 -8.00 -3.12
N ILE A 23 -14.60 -9.24 -3.56
CA ILE A 23 -13.47 -10.05 -3.12
C ILE A 23 -12.60 -10.35 -4.33
N ILE A 24 -11.31 -10.00 -4.25
CA ILE A 24 -10.30 -10.30 -5.27
C ILE A 24 -9.26 -11.18 -4.59
N ARG A 25 -9.26 -12.48 -4.92
CA ARG A 25 -8.44 -13.46 -4.22
C ARG A 25 -7.75 -14.47 -5.13
N ASN A 26 -6.59 -14.93 -4.68
CA ASN A 26 -5.82 -16.00 -5.32
C ASN A 26 -5.43 -15.73 -6.77
N MET A 27 -5.32 -14.46 -7.16
CA MET A 27 -4.91 -14.05 -8.50
C MET A 27 -3.39 -13.90 -8.58
N THR A 28 -2.80 -14.36 -9.68
CA THR A 28 -1.42 -14.01 -10.06
C THR A 28 -1.47 -13.03 -11.22
N ILE A 29 -1.08 -11.78 -10.99
CA ILE A 29 -1.14 -10.69 -11.97
C ILE A 29 0.26 -10.12 -12.13
N GLY A 30 0.76 -10.05 -13.35
CA GLY A 30 2.04 -9.40 -13.56
C GLY A 30 2.41 -9.11 -15.00
N LEU A 31 3.42 -8.24 -15.14
CA LEU A 31 3.92 -7.75 -16.42
C LEU A 31 2.81 -7.19 -17.33
N LEU A 32 1.91 -6.41 -16.74
CA LEU A 32 0.78 -5.83 -17.46
C LEU A 32 1.25 -4.84 -18.54
N PRO A 33 0.68 -4.89 -19.75
CA PRO A 33 0.90 -3.86 -20.76
C PRO A 33 0.13 -2.59 -20.39
N GLY A 34 0.55 -1.44 -20.94
CA GLY A 34 -0.19 -0.18 -20.83
C GLY A 34 0.56 0.97 -20.16
N GLY A 35 1.76 0.73 -19.61
CA GLY A 35 2.56 1.78 -18.99
C GLY A 35 1.81 2.47 -17.85
N GLU A 36 1.46 3.75 -18.02
CA GLU A 36 0.70 4.55 -17.04
C GLU A 36 -0.74 4.08 -16.80
N ASP A 37 -1.32 3.30 -17.71
CA ASP A 37 -2.67 2.71 -17.54
C ASP A 37 -2.61 1.27 -16.99
N ALA A 38 -1.42 0.75 -16.64
CA ALA A 38 -1.19 -0.64 -16.28
C ALA A 38 -1.39 -0.94 -14.78
N ASP A 39 -2.45 -0.40 -14.18
CA ASP A 39 -2.85 -0.75 -12.81
C ASP A 39 -3.17 -2.25 -12.71
N SER A 40 -2.60 -2.95 -11.72
CA SER A 40 -2.97 -4.35 -11.46
C SER A 40 -4.36 -4.48 -10.86
N ILE A 41 -4.60 -3.80 -9.74
CA ILE A 41 -5.90 -3.71 -9.06
C ILE A 41 -6.16 -2.24 -8.74
N SER A 42 -7.25 -1.69 -9.30
CA SER A 42 -7.59 -0.27 -9.14
C SER A 42 -9.02 -0.09 -8.61
N LEU A 43 -9.14 0.60 -7.47
CA LEU A 43 -10.41 0.91 -6.79
C LEU A 43 -10.67 2.42 -6.90
N GLU A 44 -11.58 2.82 -7.79
CA GLU A 44 -11.75 4.23 -8.14
C GLU A 44 -13.19 4.72 -7.88
N GLY A 45 -13.30 5.71 -6.99
CA GLY A 45 -14.53 6.50 -6.85
C GLY A 45 -14.78 7.41 -8.05
N ASN A 46 -16.04 7.65 -8.38
CA ASN A 46 -16.44 8.54 -9.47
C ASN A 46 -17.67 9.39 -9.10
N SER A 47 -18.33 10.02 -10.08
CA SER A 47 -19.53 10.82 -9.85
C SER A 47 -20.75 10.01 -9.38
N SER A 48 -20.77 8.71 -9.67
CA SER A 48 -21.84 7.77 -9.33
C SER A 48 -21.63 7.08 -7.97
N GLY A 49 -20.48 7.31 -7.32
CA GLY A 49 -20.20 6.90 -5.95
C GLY A 49 -18.80 6.30 -5.76
N GLU A 50 -18.54 5.88 -4.53
CA GLU A 50 -17.25 5.35 -4.10
C GLU A 50 -17.31 3.83 -3.87
N PRO A 51 -16.29 3.06 -4.31
CA PRO A 51 -16.18 1.64 -3.97
C PRO A 51 -16.00 1.43 -2.47
N SER A 52 -16.66 0.42 -1.89
CA SER A 52 -16.50 0.13 -0.46
C SER A 52 -16.73 -1.32 -0.04
N ASN A 53 -16.19 -1.73 1.11
CA ASN A 53 -16.26 -3.10 1.59
C ASN A 53 -15.62 -4.07 0.58
N ILE A 54 -14.32 -3.88 0.36
CA ILE A 54 -13.54 -4.60 -0.64
C ILE A 54 -12.42 -5.38 0.07
N TRP A 55 -12.22 -6.63 -0.32
CA TRP A 55 -11.19 -7.49 0.21
C TRP A 55 -10.24 -7.95 -0.91
N VAL A 56 -9.01 -7.46 -0.89
CA VAL A 56 -7.94 -7.83 -1.81
C VAL A 56 -6.99 -8.76 -1.05
N ASP A 57 -7.08 -10.06 -1.30
CA ASP A 57 -6.45 -11.04 -0.44
C ASP A 57 -5.74 -12.20 -1.15
N HIS A 58 -4.57 -12.60 -0.66
CA HIS A 58 -3.82 -13.73 -1.22
C HIS A 58 -3.56 -13.62 -2.73
N ASN A 59 -3.26 -12.43 -3.23
CA ASN A 59 -2.84 -12.24 -4.62
C ASN A 59 -1.32 -12.15 -4.71
N THR A 60 -0.76 -12.59 -5.84
CA THR A 60 0.64 -12.33 -6.20
C THR A 60 0.66 -11.28 -7.32
N LEU A 61 1.34 -10.15 -7.08
CA LEU A 61 1.47 -9.02 -7.99
C LEU A 61 2.94 -8.78 -8.31
N PHE A 62 3.31 -8.74 -9.59
CA PHE A 62 4.71 -8.52 -9.97
C PHE A 62 4.88 -7.74 -11.28
N ALA A 63 5.97 -6.99 -11.40
CA ALA A 63 6.31 -6.25 -12.60
C ALA A 63 7.82 -6.39 -12.89
N LEU A 64 8.47 -5.30 -13.32
CA LEU A 64 9.92 -5.18 -13.33
C LEU A 64 10.31 -3.84 -12.72
N LEU A 65 11.49 -3.80 -12.10
CA LEU A 65 12.13 -2.56 -11.66
C LEU A 65 12.78 -1.78 -12.83
N THR A 66 12.88 -2.39 -14.01
CA THR A 66 13.44 -1.74 -15.21
C THR A 66 12.62 -0.52 -15.61
N LYS A 67 13.31 0.63 -15.78
CA LYS A 67 12.75 1.87 -16.33
C LYS A 67 13.03 1.89 -17.84
N CYS A 68 12.01 1.61 -18.63
CA CYS A 68 12.06 1.58 -20.09
C CYS A 68 12.40 2.96 -20.66
N ALA A 69 13.35 3.01 -21.60
CA ALA A 69 13.71 4.25 -22.28
C ALA A 69 12.49 4.88 -22.96
N GLY A 70 12.27 6.17 -22.74
CA GLY A 70 11.13 6.92 -23.30
C GLY A 70 9.81 6.77 -22.53
N ALA A 71 9.71 5.87 -21.54
CA ALA A 71 8.49 5.69 -20.75
C ALA A 71 8.41 6.60 -19.49
N GLY A 72 9.45 7.39 -19.23
CA GLY A 72 9.54 8.18 -17.99
C GLY A 72 9.45 7.29 -16.74
N ASP A 73 8.59 7.67 -15.79
CA ASP A 73 8.26 6.91 -14.57
C ASP A 73 7.12 5.89 -14.80
N ALA A 74 6.72 5.62 -16.04
CA ALA A 74 5.53 4.84 -16.37
C ALA A 74 5.84 3.57 -17.16
N SER A 75 6.93 2.87 -16.82
CA SER A 75 7.21 1.56 -17.43
C SER A 75 6.16 0.52 -17.03
N PHE A 76 5.70 0.61 -15.77
CA PHE A 76 4.49 0.00 -15.21
C PHE A 76 3.84 1.04 -14.30
N ASP A 77 2.58 0.85 -13.90
CA ASP A 77 1.90 1.74 -12.94
C ASP A 77 1.55 1.03 -11.62
N GLY A 78 0.37 1.28 -11.02
CA GLY A 78 0.02 0.87 -9.67
C GLY A 78 -0.14 -0.64 -9.48
N GLY A 79 0.20 -1.14 -8.29
CA GLY A 79 -0.10 -2.51 -7.88
C GLY A 79 -1.52 -2.62 -7.32
N ILE A 80 -1.75 -2.07 -6.13
CA ILE A 80 -3.05 -2.03 -5.47
C ILE A 80 -3.40 -0.57 -5.17
N ASP A 81 -4.06 0.07 -6.13
CA ASP A 81 -4.36 1.48 -6.07
C ASP A 81 -5.81 1.73 -5.67
N MET A 82 -6.01 2.73 -4.81
CA MET A 82 -7.32 3.20 -4.38
C MET A 82 -7.35 4.71 -4.29
N LYS A 83 -8.43 5.31 -4.78
CA LYS A 83 -8.52 6.77 -4.94
C LYS A 83 -9.96 7.27 -4.92
N LYS A 84 -10.12 8.59 -4.76
CA LYS A 84 -11.40 9.29 -4.84
C LYS A 84 -12.43 8.80 -3.82
N GLY A 85 -11.98 8.46 -2.61
CA GLY A 85 -12.86 8.14 -1.49
C GLY A 85 -13.23 6.67 -1.34
N ALA A 86 -12.58 5.74 -2.07
CA ALA A 86 -12.74 4.31 -1.81
C ALA A 86 -12.45 4.00 -0.32
N HIS A 87 -13.33 3.23 0.33
CA HIS A 87 -13.30 3.10 1.80
C HIS A 87 -13.70 1.71 2.32
N HIS A 88 -13.25 1.38 3.53
CA HIS A 88 -13.45 0.05 4.15
C HIS A 88 -12.86 -1.05 3.25
N VAL A 89 -11.56 -0.95 2.99
CA VAL A 89 -10.80 -1.88 2.15
C VAL A 89 -9.80 -2.64 3.00
N THR A 90 -9.79 -3.97 2.91
CA THR A 90 -8.77 -4.83 3.51
C THR A 90 -7.87 -5.36 2.40
N VAL A 91 -6.57 -5.15 2.56
CA VAL A 91 -5.49 -5.67 1.69
C VAL A 91 -4.67 -6.64 2.54
N SER A 92 -4.84 -7.94 2.33
CA SER A 92 -4.24 -8.94 3.20
C SER A 92 -3.54 -10.10 2.50
N TYR A 93 -2.46 -10.61 3.09
CA TYR A 93 -1.74 -11.78 2.59
C TYR A 93 -1.33 -11.70 1.10
N ASN A 94 -1.19 -10.49 0.53
CA ASN A 94 -0.72 -10.35 -0.84
C ASN A 94 0.81 -10.42 -0.88
N HIS A 95 1.36 -10.98 -1.94
CA HIS A 95 2.79 -10.91 -2.24
C HIS A 95 3.01 -9.96 -3.42
N VAL A 96 3.62 -8.81 -3.15
CA VAL A 96 4.00 -7.85 -4.19
C VAL A 96 5.53 -7.81 -4.29
N HIS A 97 6.05 -8.10 -5.48
CA HIS A 97 7.49 -8.08 -5.70
C HIS A 97 7.91 -7.53 -7.07
N ASP A 98 9.16 -7.09 -7.15
CA ASP A 98 9.76 -6.51 -8.36
C ASP A 98 8.92 -5.37 -8.95
N TYR A 99 8.44 -4.48 -8.07
CA TYR A 99 7.41 -3.49 -8.37
C TYR A 99 7.84 -2.06 -7.99
N GLN A 100 7.63 -1.09 -8.88
CA GLN A 100 8.06 0.30 -8.66
C GLN A 100 7.07 1.08 -7.75
N LYS A 101 5.77 0.98 -8.02
CA LYS A 101 4.69 1.73 -7.35
C LYS A 101 3.66 0.76 -6.76
N VAL A 102 3.82 0.42 -5.49
CA VAL A 102 3.10 -0.73 -4.91
C VAL A 102 1.62 -0.44 -4.64
N ALA A 103 1.32 0.56 -3.81
CA ALA A 103 -0.05 0.85 -3.41
C ALA A 103 -0.27 2.35 -3.16
N LEU A 104 -1.08 2.98 -4.03
CA LEU A 104 -1.56 4.34 -3.86
C LEU A 104 -2.87 4.36 -3.06
N ASN A 105 -2.98 5.26 -2.09
CA ASN A 105 -4.23 5.57 -1.40
C ASN A 105 -4.46 7.08 -1.42
N GLY A 106 -5.20 7.55 -2.43
CA GLY A 106 -5.44 8.97 -2.72
C GLY A 106 -4.50 9.52 -3.77
N TYR A 107 -5.04 9.90 -4.94
CA TYR A 107 -4.24 10.10 -6.15
C TYR A 107 -3.47 11.43 -6.22
N SER A 108 -3.93 12.45 -5.48
CA SER A 108 -3.29 13.76 -5.45
C SER A 108 -3.57 14.49 -4.13
N ASP A 109 -2.83 15.57 -3.87
CA ASP A 109 -3.07 16.42 -2.69
C ASP A 109 -4.49 17.04 -2.71
N ASN A 110 -5.09 17.17 -3.89
CA ASN A 110 -6.44 17.67 -4.12
C ASN A 110 -7.53 16.59 -4.04
N ASP A 111 -7.19 15.32 -3.79
CA ASP A 111 -8.16 14.24 -3.62
C ASP A 111 -8.81 14.29 -2.22
N THR A 112 -9.61 15.34 -1.98
CA THR A 112 -10.24 15.59 -0.68
C THR A 112 -11.26 14.52 -0.29
N LYS A 113 -11.90 13.86 -1.26
CA LYS A 113 -12.79 12.71 -1.02
C LYS A 113 -12.09 11.58 -0.27
N ASN A 114 -10.77 11.44 -0.42
CA ASN A 114 -10.00 10.39 0.24
C ASN A 114 -9.93 10.54 1.77
N ALA A 115 -10.44 11.63 2.36
CA ALA A 115 -10.67 11.71 3.80
C ALA A 115 -11.62 10.61 4.34
N ALA A 116 -12.48 10.07 3.47
CA ALA A 116 -13.35 8.93 3.78
C ALA A 116 -12.61 7.58 3.84
N ALA A 117 -11.38 7.49 3.30
CA ALA A 117 -10.66 6.23 3.22
C ALA A 117 -10.43 5.63 4.61
N ARG A 118 -10.78 4.34 4.74
CA ARG A 118 -10.55 3.50 5.93
C ARG A 118 -9.98 2.19 5.41
N THR A 119 -8.71 1.93 5.66
CA THR A 119 -8.01 0.83 5.01
C THR A 119 -7.18 0.03 5.99
N THR A 120 -7.14 -1.28 5.77
CA THR A 120 -6.36 -2.20 6.59
C THR A 120 -5.40 -2.96 5.69
N TYR A 121 -4.11 -2.95 6.03
CA TYR A 121 -3.06 -3.69 5.33
C TYR A 121 -2.45 -4.67 6.31
N HIS A 122 -2.59 -5.98 6.08
CA HIS A 122 -1.98 -6.96 6.98
C HIS A 122 -1.43 -8.21 6.34
N HIS A 123 -0.37 -8.74 6.94
CA HIS A 123 0.26 -9.98 6.50
C HIS A 123 0.71 -9.96 5.03
N ASN A 124 0.86 -8.78 4.42
CA ASN A 124 1.37 -8.67 3.06
C ASN A 124 2.89 -8.80 3.05
N ARG A 125 3.40 -9.43 1.99
CA ARG A 125 4.83 -9.53 1.67
C ARG A 125 5.17 -8.50 0.62
N PHE A 126 6.01 -7.54 0.99
CA PHE A 126 6.54 -6.53 0.07
C PHE A 126 8.04 -6.73 -0.07
N GLU A 127 8.50 -7.16 -1.25
CA GLU A 127 9.89 -7.56 -1.45
C GLU A 127 10.45 -7.08 -2.79
N ASN A 128 11.64 -6.49 -2.80
CA ASN A 128 12.26 -5.93 -4.01
C ASN A 128 11.36 -4.87 -4.69
N VAL A 129 11.01 -3.84 -3.93
CA VAL A 129 10.04 -2.81 -4.35
C VAL A 129 10.62 -1.41 -4.19
N GLU A 130 10.25 -0.45 -5.03
CA GLU A 130 10.77 0.93 -4.87
C GLU A 130 10.00 1.72 -3.82
N SER A 131 8.70 1.94 -4.04
CA SER A 131 7.94 2.92 -3.26
C SER A 131 6.44 2.64 -3.12
N ARG A 132 5.76 3.49 -2.32
CA ARG A 132 4.31 3.49 -2.07
C ARG A 132 3.84 2.25 -1.32
N LEU A 133 4.28 2.09 -0.06
CA LEU A 133 4.04 0.88 0.75
C LEU A 133 3.22 1.11 2.04
N LEU A 134 2.16 1.89 2.07
CA LEU A 134 1.45 2.54 0.97
C LEU A 134 1.82 4.04 0.86
N LEU A 135 1.45 4.71 -0.24
CA LEU A 135 1.41 6.17 -0.29
C LEU A 135 0.02 6.64 0.12
N GLN A 136 -0.10 7.24 1.31
CA GLN A 136 -1.37 7.63 1.91
C GLN A 136 -1.56 9.13 1.75
N ARG A 137 -2.70 9.55 1.23
CA ARG A 137 -3.18 10.91 1.33
C ARG A 137 -4.53 10.91 2.03
N ARG A 138 -4.61 11.63 3.15
CA ARG A 138 -5.82 11.73 3.99
C ARG A 138 -6.28 10.35 4.53
N GLY A 139 -7.44 10.33 5.16
CA GLY A 139 -8.06 9.10 5.67
C GLY A 139 -7.25 8.43 6.78
N LEU A 140 -7.66 7.21 7.14
CA LEU A 140 -7.04 6.43 8.20
C LEU A 140 -6.65 5.04 7.69
N SER A 141 -5.46 4.59 8.05
CA SER A 141 -4.96 3.26 7.71
C SER A 141 -4.48 2.52 8.95
N HIS A 142 -4.78 1.22 9.03
CA HIS A 142 -4.18 0.30 9.98
C HIS A 142 -3.28 -0.66 9.20
N ILE A 143 -1.98 -0.64 9.50
CA ILE A 143 -0.95 -1.36 8.77
C ILE A 143 -0.25 -2.27 9.77
N TYR A 144 -0.57 -3.57 9.78
CA TYR A 144 -0.04 -4.49 10.79
C TYR A 144 0.44 -5.85 10.30
N ASN A 145 1.40 -6.46 10.99
CA ASN A 145 2.00 -7.75 10.63
C ASN A 145 2.45 -7.87 9.15
N ASN A 146 2.82 -6.80 8.47
CA ASN A 146 3.37 -6.88 7.12
C ASN A 146 4.89 -7.09 7.17
N TYR A 147 5.43 -7.75 6.14
CA TYR A 147 6.88 -7.94 5.98
C TYR A 147 7.39 -7.06 4.83
N PHE A 148 8.31 -6.16 5.16
CA PHE A 148 8.96 -5.25 4.21
C PHE A 148 10.43 -5.62 4.07
N ASN A 149 10.84 -5.97 2.85
CA ASN A 149 12.21 -6.33 2.54
C ASN A 149 12.69 -5.73 1.22
N ASN A 150 13.94 -5.26 1.20
CA ASN A 150 14.55 -4.65 0.02
C ASN A 150 13.68 -3.53 -0.59
N VAL A 151 13.34 -2.55 0.25
CA VAL A 151 12.57 -1.36 -0.15
C VAL A 151 13.55 -0.27 -0.58
N LEU A 152 13.58 0.03 -1.88
CA LEU A 152 14.68 0.77 -2.50
C LEU A 152 14.58 2.29 -2.35
N THR A 153 13.37 2.85 -2.26
CA THR A 153 13.13 4.31 -2.22
C THR A 153 12.46 4.76 -0.92
N SER A 154 11.25 4.25 -0.63
CA SER A 154 10.50 4.61 0.57
C SER A 154 9.38 3.61 0.88
N GLY A 155 9.13 3.37 2.17
CA GLY A 155 8.06 2.49 2.66
C GLY A 155 6.70 3.18 2.74
N ILE A 156 6.13 3.16 3.95
CA ILE A 156 4.86 3.80 4.31
C ILE A 156 5.08 5.33 4.25
N ASN A 157 4.37 6.01 3.35
CA ASN A 157 4.46 7.45 3.15
C ASN A 157 3.13 8.13 3.45
N VAL A 158 2.99 8.68 4.67
CA VAL A 158 1.72 9.22 5.20
C VAL A 158 1.67 10.74 4.97
N ARG A 159 0.67 11.23 4.24
CA ARG A 159 0.64 12.62 3.73
C ARG A 159 -0.74 13.26 3.90
N MET A 160 -0.80 14.59 3.74
CA MET A 160 -2.06 15.35 3.67
C MET A 160 -2.97 15.14 4.89
N GLY A 161 -2.41 15.19 6.11
CA GLY A 161 -3.15 15.02 7.36
C GLY A 161 -3.71 13.61 7.60
N ALA A 162 -3.28 12.62 6.81
CA ALA A 162 -3.55 11.22 7.07
C ALA A 162 -2.99 10.77 8.42
N VAL A 163 -3.59 9.75 9.04
CA VAL A 163 -3.01 9.05 10.19
C VAL A 163 -2.94 7.56 9.91
N ALA A 164 -1.77 6.95 10.14
CA ALA A 164 -1.57 5.51 10.04
C ALA A 164 -1.24 4.90 11.40
N LEU A 165 -2.00 3.89 11.83
CA LEU A 165 -1.56 2.98 12.90
C LEU A 165 -0.65 1.93 12.25
N ILE A 166 0.61 1.91 12.64
CA ILE A 166 1.65 1.04 12.09
C ILE A 166 2.10 0.11 13.21
N GLU A 167 1.57 -1.12 13.22
CA GLU A 167 1.67 -2.03 14.35
C GLU A 167 2.32 -3.36 14.01
N ALA A 168 3.27 -3.81 14.82
CA ALA A 168 3.84 -5.15 14.76
C ALA A 168 4.33 -5.60 13.35
N ASN A 169 4.74 -4.67 12.48
CA ASN A 169 5.32 -5.02 11.18
C ASN A 169 6.79 -5.42 11.33
N TYR A 170 7.33 -6.10 10.31
CA TYR A 170 8.75 -6.43 10.23
C TYR A 170 9.40 -5.67 9.08
N PHE A 171 10.40 -4.83 9.38
CA PHE A 171 11.17 -4.08 8.39
C PHE A 171 12.62 -4.54 8.38
N GLU A 172 13.18 -4.83 7.21
CA GLU A 172 14.64 -4.99 7.01
C GLU A 172 15.03 -4.56 5.60
N ASN A 173 16.27 -4.12 5.40
CA ASN A 173 16.79 -3.66 4.10
C ASN A 173 15.86 -2.62 3.45
N ALA A 174 15.39 -1.64 4.23
CA ALA A 174 14.39 -0.69 3.80
C ALA A 174 14.91 0.75 3.90
N LYS A 175 14.87 1.47 2.79
CA LYS A 175 15.11 2.91 2.75
C LYS A 175 13.82 3.64 3.12
N ASN A 176 13.90 4.58 4.05
CA ASN A 176 12.78 5.43 4.50
C ASN A 176 11.50 4.63 4.82
N PRO A 177 11.53 3.63 5.73
CA PRO A 177 10.43 2.69 5.95
C PRO A 177 9.12 3.34 6.41
N VAL A 178 9.20 4.42 7.20
CA VAL A 178 8.05 5.23 7.62
C VAL A 178 8.40 6.70 7.49
N THR A 179 7.68 7.42 6.62
CA THR A 179 7.99 8.80 6.26
C THR A 179 6.72 9.58 5.92
N SER A 180 6.86 10.90 5.83
CA SER A 180 5.91 11.81 5.21
C SER A 180 6.72 12.73 4.30
N ARG A 181 6.46 12.74 2.99
CA ARG A 181 7.22 13.55 2.03
C ARG A 181 6.44 13.85 0.74
N ASP A 182 6.91 14.85 0.01
CA ASP A 182 6.49 15.24 -1.34
C ASP A 182 5.06 15.79 -1.49
N SER A 183 4.34 16.04 -0.38
CA SER A 183 3.03 16.72 -0.32
C SER A 183 3.15 18.14 0.25
N SER A 184 2.14 18.97 0.01
CA SER A 184 2.06 20.29 0.68
C SER A 184 1.91 20.19 2.19
N GLU A 185 1.32 19.10 2.70
CA GLU A 185 1.10 18.85 4.11
C GLU A 185 1.60 17.45 4.50
N ILE A 186 2.17 17.34 5.70
CA ILE A 186 2.58 16.05 6.26
C ILE A 186 1.38 15.22 6.74
N GLY A 187 1.57 13.92 6.89
CA GLY A 187 0.70 13.05 7.68
C GLY A 187 1.38 12.59 8.97
N ASP A 188 0.67 11.76 9.72
CA ASP A 188 1.06 11.29 11.04
C ASP A 188 1.04 9.76 11.17
N TRP A 189 1.79 9.23 12.12
CA TRP A 189 1.82 7.80 12.43
C TRP A 189 1.76 7.53 13.93
N ASP A 190 1.11 6.43 14.26
CA ASP A 190 1.14 5.78 15.56
C ASP A 190 1.91 4.46 15.44
N LEU A 191 3.06 4.34 16.09
CA LEU A 191 3.98 3.21 15.97
C LEU A 191 3.90 2.32 17.20
N ILE A 192 3.51 1.06 17.02
CA ILE A 192 3.37 0.10 18.12
C ILE A 192 4.10 -1.20 17.78
N ASN A 193 5.05 -1.63 18.63
CA ASN A 193 5.66 -2.96 18.59
C ASN A 193 6.28 -3.43 17.25
N ASN A 194 6.69 -2.52 16.35
CA ASN A 194 7.33 -2.91 15.08
C ASN A 194 8.72 -3.53 15.32
N TYR A 195 9.07 -4.54 14.53
CA TYR A 195 10.42 -5.09 14.48
C TYR A 195 11.26 -4.34 13.46
N VAL A 196 12.30 -3.67 13.94
CA VAL A 196 13.24 -2.89 13.13
C VAL A 196 14.52 -3.71 12.97
N GLY A 197 14.63 -4.42 11.85
CA GLY A 197 15.77 -5.25 11.50
C GLY A 197 16.96 -4.44 10.96
N SER A 198 17.93 -5.15 10.39
CA SER A 198 19.12 -4.55 9.77
C SER A 198 18.82 -3.83 8.45
N GLY A 199 19.76 -3.00 7.98
CA GLY A 199 19.69 -2.42 6.64
C GLY A 199 18.68 -1.28 6.48
N ILE A 200 18.20 -0.70 7.58
CA ILE A 200 17.37 0.49 7.53
C ILE A 200 18.24 1.70 7.22
N THR A 201 17.84 2.46 6.20
CA THR A 201 18.54 3.69 5.81
C THR A 201 17.55 4.84 5.65
N TRP A 202 18.04 6.06 5.77
CA TRP A 202 17.23 7.27 5.68
C TRP A 202 17.86 8.25 4.71
N SER A 203 17.03 9.00 4.01
CA SER A 203 17.46 10.12 3.18
C SER A 203 16.49 11.28 3.31
N VAL A 204 16.97 12.47 2.96
CA VAL A 204 16.13 13.62 2.68
C VAL A 204 15.48 13.45 1.30
N PRO A 205 14.28 14.01 1.06
CA PRO A 205 13.71 14.07 -0.29
C PRO A 205 14.51 15.04 -1.18
N ASP A 206 14.49 14.82 -2.49
CA ASP A 206 15.25 15.61 -3.47
C ASP A 206 14.82 17.08 -3.49
N SER A 207 13.55 17.35 -3.17
CA SER A 207 13.04 18.71 -2.99
C SER A 207 12.70 18.96 -1.52
N THR A 208 13.40 19.92 -0.93
CA THR A 208 13.16 20.36 0.47
C THR A 208 12.27 21.59 0.55
N SER A 209 11.65 22.03 -0.55
CA SER A 209 10.69 23.14 -0.54
C SER A 209 9.36 22.75 0.11
N LYS A 210 9.10 21.45 0.22
CA LYS A 210 7.95 20.87 0.93
C LYS A 210 8.40 20.33 2.29
N PRO A 211 7.52 20.34 3.30
CA PRO A 211 7.82 19.72 4.58
C PRO A 211 8.00 18.20 4.40
N TYR A 212 8.87 17.62 5.22
CA TYR A 212 9.04 16.17 5.29
C TYR A 212 9.33 15.73 6.72
N ALA A 213 9.05 14.46 7.01
CA ALA A 213 9.39 13.82 8.26
C ALA A 213 9.81 12.36 8.02
N ASN A 214 10.75 11.88 8.84
CA ASN A 214 11.20 10.50 8.86
C ASN A 214 11.04 9.97 10.29
N ALA A 215 10.49 8.77 10.46
CA ALA A 215 10.42 8.12 11.76
C ALA A 215 11.77 7.50 12.16
N SER A 216 12.87 8.23 12.02
CA SER A 216 14.23 7.73 12.29
C SER A 216 14.45 7.33 13.75
N THR A 217 13.68 7.92 14.66
CA THR A 217 13.65 7.59 16.09
C THR A 217 12.57 6.59 16.47
N TRP A 218 11.73 6.15 15.52
CA TRP A 218 10.60 5.23 15.74
C TRP A 218 9.61 5.68 16.83
N ILE A 219 9.38 6.99 16.94
CA ILE A 219 8.42 7.59 17.86
C ILE A 219 7.12 7.96 17.12
N SER A 220 5.97 7.66 17.70
CA SER A 220 4.66 8.10 17.20
C SER A 220 4.61 9.62 17.10
N SER A 221 4.18 10.16 15.95
CA SER A 221 3.91 11.60 15.81
C SER A 221 2.52 11.95 16.34
N LYS A 222 1.59 11.00 16.32
CA LYS A 222 0.21 11.17 16.77
C LYS A 222 -0.41 9.84 17.13
N THR A 223 -1.20 9.80 18.18
CA THR A 223 -2.04 8.63 18.49
C THR A 223 -3.12 8.45 17.43
N PHE A 224 -3.42 7.20 17.08
CA PHE A 224 -4.50 6.91 16.14
C PHE A 224 -5.85 7.43 16.68
N PRO A 225 -6.62 8.21 15.89
CA PRO A 225 -7.59 9.15 16.45
C PRO A 225 -8.93 8.53 16.88
N GLN A 226 -9.17 7.24 16.61
CA GLN A 226 -10.44 6.58 16.88
C GLN A 226 -10.24 5.06 17.05
N PRO A 227 -11.13 4.35 17.75
CA PRO A 227 -11.13 2.88 17.74
C PRO A 227 -11.20 2.33 16.30
N LEU A 228 -10.54 1.21 16.05
CA LEU A 228 -10.50 0.57 14.72
C LEU A 228 -11.88 0.06 14.26
N GLY A 229 -12.76 -0.28 15.21
CA GLY A 229 -14.11 -0.76 14.90
C GLY A 229 -14.19 -2.23 14.45
N TYR A 230 -13.10 -2.98 14.57
CA TYR A 230 -13.04 -4.43 14.34
C TYR A 230 -12.03 -5.08 15.29
N MET A 231 -12.18 -6.39 15.48
CA MET A 231 -11.24 -7.21 16.25
C MET A 231 -10.18 -7.82 15.31
N TYR A 232 -8.95 -7.92 15.80
CA TYR A 232 -7.84 -8.56 15.10
C TYR A 232 -6.85 -9.11 16.13
N THR A 233 -5.95 -9.98 15.69
CA THR A 233 -4.83 -10.47 16.52
C THR A 233 -3.53 -10.14 15.81
N ALA A 234 -2.76 -9.19 16.34
CA ALA A 234 -1.39 -9.00 15.91
C ALA A 234 -0.52 -10.14 16.47
N ILE A 235 0.35 -10.71 15.62
CA ILE A 235 1.35 -11.67 16.09
C ILE A 235 2.58 -10.88 16.52
N GLN A 236 3.51 -11.52 17.22
CA GLN A 236 4.75 -10.83 17.58
C GLN A 236 5.52 -10.44 16.31
N ALA A 237 5.96 -9.18 16.24
CA ALA A 237 6.60 -8.66 15.05
C ALA A 237 7.82 -9.48 14.59
N ALA A 238 8.59 -10.05 15.52
CA ALA A 238 9.72 -10.92 15.20
C ALA A 238 9.32 -12.22 14.45
N GLN A 239 8.06 -12.66 14.57
CA GLN A 239 7.53 -13.86 13.90
C GLN A 239 6.93 -13.54 12.52
N VAL A 240 6.67 -12.27 12.22
CA VAL A 240 5.98 -11.83 11.00
C VAL A 240 6.71 -12.24 9.75
N LYS A 241 8.05 -12.12 9.70
CA LYS A 241 8.84 -12.53 8.53
C LYS A 241 8.58 -14.00 8.17
N ALA A 242 8.70 -14.91 9.13
CA ALA A 242 8.48 -16.34 8.89
C ALA A 242 7.02 -16.64 8.51
N LYS A 243 6.08 -16.00 9.21
CA LYS A 243 4.64 -16.15 8.95
C LYS A 243 4.28 -15.74 7.53
N VAL A 244 4.59 -14.50 7.17
CA VAL A 244 4.22 -13.88 5.90
C VAL A 244 4.89 -14.56 4.71
N ILE A 245 6.15 -15.00 4.83
CA ILE A 245 6.81 -15.78 3.77
C ILE A 245 6.06 -17.09 3.49
N ALA A 246 5.48 -17.72 4.51
CA ALA A 246 4.76 -18.98 4.38
C ALA A 246 3.32 -18.83 3.85
N THR A 247 2.68 -17.68 4.11
CA THR A 247 1.23 -17.51 3.87
C THR A 247 0.89 -16.56 2.72
N ALA A 248 1.71 -15.54 2.46
CA ALA A 248 1.34 -14.49 1.51
C ALA A 248 1.55 -14.91 0.04
N GLY A 249 0.58 -14.52 -0.79
CA GLY A 249 0.56 -14.73 -2.23
C GLY A 249 -0.52 -15.70 -2.70
N ALA A 250 -0.70 -15.74 -4.01
CA ALA A 250 -1.53 -16.74 -4.65
C ALA A 250 -0.88 -18.13 -4.59
N GLY A 251 -1.72 -19.18 -4.60
CA GLY A 251 -1.26 -20.57 -4.57
C GLY A 251 -0.86 -21.09 -3.20
N THR A 252 -1.05 -20.32 -2.12
CA THR A 252 -0.78 -20.75 -0.73
C THR A 252 -1.98 -21.45 -0.10
N ASN A 253 -2.99 -21.84 -0.89
CA ASN A 253 -4.28 -22.34 -0.43
C ASN A 253 -4.98 -21.42 0.59
N LEU A 254 -4.75 -20.11 0.47
CA LEU A 254 -5.32 -19.09 1.36
C LEU A 254 -4.93 -19.32 2.83
N ALA A 255 -3.71 -19.82 3.07
CA ALA A 255 -3.21 -20.09 4.42
C ALA A 255 -3.06 -18.80 5.21
N GLU A 256 -3.55 -18.78 6.45
CA GLU A 256 -3.48 -17.61 7.33
C GLU A 256 -2.54 -17.81 8.51
#